data_AF-A0AAW2CG09-F1
#
_entry.id   AF-A0AAW2CG09-F1
#
_cell.length_a   1.000
_cell.length_b   1.000
_cell.length_c   1.000
_cell.angle_alpha   90.00
_cell.angle_beta   90.00
_cell.angle_gamma   90.00
#
_symmetry.space_group_name_H-M   'P 1'
#
loop_
_entity.id
_entity.type
_entity.pdbx_description
1 polymer ?
#
loop_
_entity_poly.entity_id
_entity_poly.type
_entity_poly.pdbx_seq_one_letter_code
_entity_poly.pdbx_strand_id
1 'polypeptide(L)' 'MVEVHNNCPMCPIINIHLNCGNFPQTLVNPRLLKVLGYDDCVVNSGLPLAPSQKFSFNYTHQKLLMHPKTWYFQCE' A
#
# COMPACT_ATOMS: atom_id res chain seq x y z
N MET A 1 -8.88 9.66 1.72
CA MET A 1 -8.81 8.22 2.12
C MET A 1 -8.23 7.44 0.95
N VAL A 2 -7.35 6.49 1.21
CA VAL A 2 -6.83 5.57 0.18
C VAL A 2 -7.38 4.18 0.50
N GLU A 3 -7.95 3.53 -0.51
CA GLU A 3 -8.47 2.18 -0.41
C GLU A 3 -7.76 1.27 -1.43
N VAL A 4 -7.26 0.15 -0.94
CA VAL A 4 -6.65 -0.92 -1.71
C VAL A 4 -7.54 -2.15 -1.56
N HIS A 5 -8.05 -2.66 -2.68
CA HIS A 5 -8.91 -3.82 -2.70
C HIS A 5 -8.23 -4.95 -3.47
N ASN A 6 -8.00 -6.07 -2.79
CA ASN A 6 -7.62 -7.30 -3.46
C ASN A 6 -8.86 -7.91 -4.14
N ASN A 7 -9.02 -7.68 -5.44
CA ASN A 7 -10.10 -8.30 -6.22
C ASN A 7 -9.87 -9.78 -6.52
N CYS A 8 -8.73 -10.37 -6.11
CA CYS A 8 -8.48 -11.78 -6.32
C CYS A 8 -9.21 -12.62 -5.25
N PRO A 9 -10.03 -13.61 -5.64
CA PRO A 9 -10.82 -14.40 -4.70
C PRO A 9 -10.02 -15.50 -3.98
N MET A 10 -8.83 -15.86 -4.49
CA MET A 10 -8.04 -16.97 -3.93
C MET A 10 -6.56 -16.66 -3.74
N CYS A 11 -6.04 -15.55 -4.29
CA CYS A 11 -4.62 -15.20 -4.13
C CYS A 11 -4.42 -14.04 -3.16
N PRO A 12 -3.54 -14.19 -2.17
CA PRO A 12 -3.02 -13.04 -1.44
C PRO A 12 -2.14 -12.17 -2.35
N ILE A 13 -2.22 -10.86 -2.16
CA ILE A 13 -1.32 -9.90 -2.82
C ILE A 13 -0.27 -9.42 -1.81
N ILE A 14 0.99 -9.36 -2.22
CA ILE A 14 2.14 -8.97 -1.40
C ILE A 14 2.94 -7.86 -2.07
N ASN A 15 3.81 -7.21 -1.29
CA ASN A 15 4.72 -6.17 -1.78
C ASN A 15 3.99 -5.16 -2.68
N ILE A 16 2.96 -4.51 -2.11
CA ILE A 16 2.20 -3.48 -2.82
C ILE A 16 2.95 -2.16 -2.65
N HIS A 17 3.69 -1.78 -3.68
CA HIS A 17 4.38 -0.50 -3.74
C HIS A 17 3.45 0.58 -4.31
N LEU A 18 3.49 1.74 -3.69
CA LEU A 18 2.79 2.96 -4.08
C LEU A 18 3.82 4.08 -4.25
N ASN A 19 3.57 4.99 -5.20
CA ASN A 19 4.32 6.23 -5.28
C ASN A 19 3.80 7.20 -4.22
N CYS A 20 4.70 7.64 -3.35
CA CYS A 20 4.40 8.54 -2.23
C CYS A 20 5.32 9.77 -2.20
N GLY A 21 6.08 10.02 -3.26
CA GLY A 21 7.08 11.08 -3.40
C GLY A 21 7.92 11.29 -2.15
N ASN A 22 7.92 12.52 -1.64
CA ASN A 22 8.64 12.92 -0.43
C ASN A 22 7.76 12.83 0.82
N PHE A 23 6.89 11.82 0.93
CA PHE A 23 5.99 11.69 2.07
C PHE A 23 6.76 11.20 3.31
N PRO A 24 6.72 11.93 4.44
CA PRO A 24 7.39 11.51 5.65
C PRO A 24 6.61 10.38 6.34
N GLN A 25 7.30 9.29 6.70
CA GLN A 25 6.73 8.15 7.41
C GLN A 25 6.03 8.55 8.72
N THR A 26 6.37 9.67 9.33
CA THR A 26 5.78 10.14 10.60
C THR A 26 4.31 10.57 10.47
N LEU A 27 3.82 10.84 9.26
CA LEU A 27 2.44 11.26 9.01
C LEU A 27 1.46 10.08 8.86
N VAL A 28 1.97 8.85 8.75
CA VAL A 28 1.17 7.63 8.59
C VAL A 28 1.68 6.57 9.55
N ASN A 29 0.82 5.66 9.98
CA ASN A 29 1.29 4.57 10.82
C ASN A 29 2.20 3.64 9.98
N PRO A 30 3.44 3.32 10.41
CA PRO A 30 4.34 2.43 9.67
C PRO A 30 3.77 1.01 9.49
N ARG A 31 2.79 0.61 10.30
CA ARG A 31 2.03 -0.63 10.10
C ARG A 31 1.09 -0.57 8.91
N LEU A 32 0.63 0.63 8.55
CA LEU A 32 -0.31 0.86 7.45
C LEU A 32 0.41 1.16 6.13
N LEU A 33 1.40 2.05 6.18
CA LEU A 33 2.22 2.42 5.03
C LEU A 33 3.64 2.63 5.54
N LYS A 34 4.59 1.92 4.95
CA LYS A 34 6.00 2.02 5.28
C LYS A 34 6.73 2.67 4.12
N VAL A 35 7.45 3.76 4.39
CA VAL A 35 8.22 4.47 3.36
C VAL A 35 9.55 3.74 3.20
N LEU A 36 9.85 3.23 2.00
CA LEU A 36 11.10 2.55 1.68
C LEU A 36 12.14 3.54 1.14
N GLY A 37 11.69 4.55 0.39
CA GLY A 37 12.56 5.57 -0.19
C GLY A 37 11.77 6.73 -0.80
N TYR A 38 12.47 7.58 -1.53
CA TYR A 38 11.85 8.66 -2.29
C TYR A 38 10.92 8.06 -3.36
N ASP A 39 9.65 8.41 -3.30
CA ASP A 39 8.61 7.95 -4.22
C ASP A 39 8.35 6.44 -4.19
N ASP A 40 8.76 5.76 -3.11
CA ASP A 40 8.56 4.34 -2.92
C ASP A 40 8.06 4.03 -1.51
N CYS A 41 6.78 3.66 -1.41
CA CYS A 41 6.14 3.25 -0.17
C CYS A 41 5.50 1.88 -0.33
N VAL A 42 5.57 1.06 0.70
CA VAL A 42 4.92 -0.25 0.74
C VAL A 42 3.70 -0.23 1.66
N VAL A 43 2.57 -0.72 1.17
CA VAL A 43 1.31 -0.85 1.94
C VAL A 43 1.42 -2.03 2.89
N ASN A 44 0.79 -1.91 4.06
CA ASN A 44 0.72 -2.96 5.07
C ASN A 44 2.14 -3.45 5.48
N SER A 45 3.14 -2.57 5.42
CA SER A 45 4.57 -2.91 5.60
C SER A 45 5.08 -4.05 4.70
N GLY A 46 4.45 -4.29 3.55
CA GLY A 46 4.79 -5.38 2.63
C GLY A 46 4.14 -6.73 2.99
N LEU A 47 3.28 -6.76 4.02
CA LEU A 47 2.57 -7.96 4.42
C LEU A 47 1.48 -8.33 3.40
N PRO A 48 1.20 -9.64 3.24
CA PRO A 48 0.13 -10.13 2.39
C PRO A 48 -1.23 -9.55 2.80
N LEU A 49 -1.98 -9.04 1.83
CA LEU A 49 -3.43 -8.90 1.95
C LEU A 49 -4.07 -10.22 1.54
N ALA A 50 -4.98 -10.72 2.37
CA ALA A 50 -5.75 -11.91 2.08
C ALA A 50 -6.62 -11.73 0.81
N PRO A 51 -7.04 -12.83 0.17
CA PRO A 51 -8.02 -12.78 -0.92
C PRO A 51 -9.31 -12.07 -0.48
N SER A 52 -9.88 -11.26 -1.38
CA SER A 52 -11.07 -10.43 -1.12
C SER A 52 -10.96 -9.45 0.06
N GLN A 53 -9.74 -9.19 0.56
CA GLN A 53 -9.53 -8.23 1.64
C GLN A 53 -9.48 -6.80 1.10
N LYS A 54 -10.13 -5.90 1.84
CA LYS A 54 -10.05 -4.45 1.64
C LYS A 54 -9.16 -3.85 2.71
N PHE A 55 -8.27 -2.96 2.29
CA PHE A 55 -7.35 -2.26 3.17
C PHE A 55 -7.48 -0.76 2.91
N SER A 56 -7.92 -0.03 3.92
CA SER A 56 -8.10 1.42 3.82
C SER A 56 -7.34 2.13 4.93
N PHE A 57 -6.74 3.25 4.58
CA PHE A 57 -6.01 4.09 5.52
C PHE A 57 -6.21 5.57 5.23
N ASN A 58 -6.09 6.37 6.29
CA ASN A 58 -6.15 7.81 6.18
C ASN A 58 -4.80 8.34 5.75
N TYR A 59 -4.78 8.86 4.53
CA TYR A 59 -3.65 9.59 3.98
C TYR A 59 -4.01 11.08 3.95
N THR A 60 -3.33 11.86 4.78
CA THR A 60 -3.64 13.28 5.02
C THR A 60 -3.01 14.21 3.96
N HIS A 61 -2.15 13.68 3.10
CA HIS A 61 -1.48 14.47 2.06
C HIS A 61 -2.37 14.59 0.80
N GLN A 62 -3.19 15.63 0.74
CA GLN A 62 -4.06 15.89 -0.42
C GLN A 62 -3.29 16.28 -1.70
N LYS A 63 -2.03 16.71 -1.58
CA LYS A 63 -1.24 17.24 -2.70
C LYS A 63 -0.49 16.18 -3.51
N LEU A 64 -0.37 14.95 -2.97
CA LEU A 64 0.23 13.84 -3.70
C LEU A 64 -0.84 12.80 -4.01
N LEU A 65 -1.09 12.61 -5.29
CA LEU A 65 -1.85 11.48 -5.79
C LEU A 65 -1.00 10.22 -5.56
N MET A 66 -1.39 9.39 -4.59
CA MET A 66 -0.79 8.07 -4.44
C MET A 66 -1.32 7.18 -5.56
N HIS A 67 -0.41 6.60 -6.34
CA HIS A 67 -0.75 5.63 -7.37
C HIS A 67 -0.02 4.32 -7.14
N PRO A 68 -0.65 3.17 -7.46
CA PRO A 68 0.02 1.89 -7.38
C PRO A 68 1.18 1.84 -8.37
N LYS A 69 2.35 1.45 -7.86
CA LYS A 69 3.59 1.29 -8.63
C LYS A 69 3.73 -0.14 -9.10
N THR A 70 3.77 -1.07 -8.16
CA THR A 70 3.92 -2.51 -8.41
C THR A 70 3.22 -3.30 -7.31
N TRP A 71 2.70 -4.47 -7.63
CA TRP A 71 2.19 -5.43 -6.66
C TRP A 71 2.44 -6.83 -7.20
N TYR A 72 2.55 -7.80 -6.30
CA TYR A 72 2.80 -9.19 -6.66
C TYR A 72 1.66 -10.06 -6.14
N PHE A 73 1.21 -10.98 -6.98
CA PHE A 73 0.30 -12.04 -6.55
C PHE A 73 1.15 -13.17 -5.97
N GLN A 74 0.88 -13.54 -4.73
CA GLN A 74 1.42 -14.76 -4.16
C GLN A 74 0.37 -15.86 -4.39
N CYS A 75 0.19 -16.26 -5.65
CA CYS A 75 -0.55 -17.48 -6.00
C CYS A 75 0.47 -18.63 -5.98
N GLU A 76 0.23 -19.66 -5.15
CA GLU A 76 0.94 -20.95 -5.21
C GLU A 76 0.43 -21.79 -6.40
#